data_AF-A0A0A1CY66-F1
#
_entry.id   AF-A0A0A1CY66-F1
#
_cell.length_a   1.000
_cell.length_b   1.000
_cell.length_c   1.000
_cell.angle_alpha   90.00
_cell.angle_beta   90.00
_cell.angle_gamma   90.00
#
_symmetry.space_group_name_H-M   'P 1'
#
loop_
_entity.id
_entity.type
_entity.pdbx_description
1 polymer ?
#
loop_
_entity_poly.entity_id
_entity_poly.type
_entity_poly.pdbx_seq_one_letter_code
_entity_poly.pdbx_strand_id
1 'polypeptide(L)'
;MISQATPGPNTYTALAAGPDFRHELTIKRSRFITVLRRVEEAATARKLVTELRKEFYDARHHCSAFVIGPDRGVQRSNDDGEPSGTAGIPMLDALLKRETRPAALTAGGAADLSDVCAVVVRYFGGILLGAGGLVRAYSESVSAALDAAPLVRRDRLQRFVVAVPHAEAGRLENELRSSGYVMTGNDYDAVNTQVGLALPDNEHAITAAGERLASLTAGRCTLAAAGTEWVDTRLRAVS
;
A
#
# COMPACT_ATOMS: atom_id res chain seq x y z
N MET A 1 6.27 30.15 -14.26
CA MET A 1 7.20 29.03 -14.02
C MET A 1 6.42 27.96 -13.29
N ILE A 2 5.95 26.93 -14.01
CA ILE A 2 5.25 25.81 -13.40
C ILE A 2 6.33 24.99 -12.71
N SER A 3 6.29 24.97 -11.37
CA SER A 3 7.15 24.11 -10.56
C SER A 3 6.92 22.67 -11.02
N GLN A 4 7.88 22.09 -11.74
CA GLN A 4 7.91 20.65 -11.92
C GLN A 4 8.26 20.08 -10.56
N ALA A 5 7.24 19.71 -9.78
CA ALA A 5 7.42 18.92 -8.59
C ALA A 5 8.25 17.70 -8.99
N THR A 6 9.39 17.50 -8.33
CA THR A 6 10.17 16.27 -8.47
C THR A 6 9.19 15.10 -8.34
N PRO A 7 9.06 14.22 -9.35
CA PRO A 7 8.11 13.13 -9.25
C PRO A 7 8.51 12.30 -8.03
N GLY A 8 7.56 12.11 -7.12
CA GLY A 8 7.72 11.17 -6.01
C GLY A 8 8.04 9.76 -6.52
N PRO A 9 8.36 8.81 -5.63
CA PRO A 9 8.68 7.46 -6.08
C PRO A 9 7.53 6.90 -6.94
N ASN A 10 7.87 6.21 -8.03
CA ASN A 10 6.89 5.56 -8.91
C ASN A 10 6.48 4.17 -8.41
N THR A 11 7.07 3.70 -7.32
CA THR A 11 6.76 2.40 -6.72
C THR A 11 7.05 2.42 -5.22
N TYR A 12 6.21 1.73 -4.44
CA TYR A 12 6.40 1.49 -3.01
C TYR A 12 5.66 0.22 -2.59
N THR A 13 5.86 -0.24 -1.36
CA THR A 13 5.16 -1.41 -0.83
C THR A 13 4.06 -0.98 0.14
N ALA A 14 2.92 -1.66 0.07
CA ALA A 14 1.81 -1.47 0.98
C ALA A 14 1.28 -2.82 1.47
N LEU A 15 0.43 -2.79 2.49
CA LEU A 15 -0.43 -3.93 2.80
C LEU A 15 -1.37 -4.21 1.63
N ALA A 16 -1.62 -5.49 1.36
CA ALA A 16 -2.65 -5.89 0.41
C ALA A 16 -4.00 -5.26 0.83
N ALA A 17 -4.77 -4.80 -0.16
CA ALA A 17 -6.13 -4.36 0.10
C ALA A 17 -6.97 -5.51 0.65
N GLY A 18 -7.78 -5.26 1.68
CA GLY A 18 -8.56 -6.30 2.32
C GLY A 18 -8.84 -6.03 3.80
N PRO A 19 -9.19 -7.08 4.56
CA PRO A 19 -9.44 -6.96 5.99
C PRO A 19 -8.17 -6.65 6.76
N ASP A 20 -8.34 -6.22 8.02
CA ASP A 20 -7.23 -5.98 8.94
C ASP A 20 -6.40 -7.25 9.14
N PHE A 21 -5.08 -7.09 9.13
CA PHE A 21 -4.17 -8.17 9.51
C PHE A 21 -3.89 -8.09 11.01
N ARG A 22 -3.91 -9.24 11.69
CA ARG A 22 -3.75 -9.30 13.15
C ARG A 22 -2.66 -10.28 13.53
N HIS A 23 -1.82 -9.88 14.47
CA HIS A 23 -0.76 -10.71 15.02
C HIS A 23 -0.62 -10.47 16.52
N GLU A 24 -0.36 -11.53 17.28
CA GLU A 24 -0.31 -11.46 18.73
C GLU A 24 1.02 -11.98 19.28
N LEU A 25 1.59 -11.26 20.26
CA LEU A 25 2.74 -11.68 21.03
C LEU A 25 2.41 -11.65 22.53
N THR A 26 3.03 -12.57 23.28
CA THR A 26 3.03 -12.52 24.75
C THR A 26 4.46 -12.36 25.25
N ILE A 27 4.74 -11.24 25.93
CA ILE A 27 6.07 -10.91 26.46
C ILE A 27 5.95 -10.64 27.96
N LYS A 28 6.62 -11.43 28.78
CA LYS A 28 6.53 -11.38 30.25
C LYS A 28 5.07 -11.31 30.74
N ARG A 29 4.22 -12.21 30.24
CA ARG A 29 2.78 -12.31 30.50
C ARG A 29 1.94 -11.13 30.00
N SER A 30 2.54 -10.06 29.48
CA SER A 30 1.81 -8.98 28.84
C SER A 30 1.46 -9.40 27.42
N ARG A 31 0.21 -9.19 27.02
CA ARG A 31 -0.30 -9.57 25.69
C ARG A 31 -0.32 -8.33 24.81
N PHE A 32 0.23 -8.45 23.61
CA PHE A 32 0.32 -7.39 22.60
C PHE A 32 -0.39 -7.87 21.33
N ILE A 33 -1.50 -7.23 20.99
CA ILE A 33 -2.28 -7.53 19.79
C ILE A 33 -2.02 -6.41 18.79
N THR A 34 -1.26 -6.72 17.74
CA THR A 34 -0.98 -5.79 16.65
C THR A 34 -2.03 -5.95 15.58
N VAL A 35 -2.64 -4.84 15.18
CA VAL A 35 -3.56 -4.75 14.07
C VAL A 35 -2.94 -3.83 13.03
N LEU A 36 -2.78 -4.35 11.81
CA LEU A 36 -2.29 -3.63 10.65
C LEU A 36 -3.44 -3.40 9.68
N ARG A 37 -3.57 -2.16 9.20
CA ARG A 37 -4.54 -1.79 8.16
C ARG A 37 -3.87 -0.94 7.09
N ARG A 38 -4.21 -1.20 5.83
CA ARG A 38 -3.88 -0.29 4.73
C ARG A 38 -4.68 1.01 4.86
N VAL A 39 -4.02 2.15 4.88
CA VAL A 39 -4.67 3.47 5.01
C VAL A 39 -3.99 4.48 4.09
N GLU A 40 -4.79 5.26 3.35
CA GLU A 40 -4.26 6.28 2.42
C GLU A 40 -4.41 7.71 2.96
N GLU A 41 -5.01 7.85 4.15
CA GLU A 41 -5.25 9.13 4.79
C GLU A 41 -5.31 9.02 6.33
N ALA A 42 -4.89 10.09 7.00
CA ALA A 42 -4.83 10.14 8.46
C ALA A 42 -6.21 10.03 9.14
N ALA A 43 -7.30 10.36 8.44
CA ALA A 43 -8.66 10.18 8.94
C ALA A 43 -8.98 8.69 9.12
N THR A 44 -8.69 7.86 8.10
CA THR A 44 -8.88 6.41 8.15
C THR A 44 -7.99 5.74 9.22
N ALA A 45 -6.75 6.21 9.41
CA ALA A 45 -5.89 5.74 10.50
C ALA A 45 -6.48 6.01 11.90
N ARG A 46 -7.00 7.22 12.14
CA ARG A 46 -7.67 7.57 13.41
C ARG A 46 -8.96 6.78 13.64
N LYS A 47 -9.67 6.46 12.56
CA LYS A 47 -10.87 5.61 12.62
C LYS A 47 -10.53 4.22 13.13
N LEU A 48 -9.44 3.60 12.65
CA LEU A 48 -8.98 2.30 13.14
C LEU A 48 -8.73 2.31 14.65
N VAL A 49 -8.02 3.31 15.18
CA VAL A 49 -7.78 3.42 16.64
C VAL A 49 -9.11 3.48 17.40
N THR A 50 -10.08 4.24 16.89
CA THR A 50 -11.40 4.37 17.53
C THR A 50 -12.18 3.05 17.51
N GLU A 51 -12.11 2.31 16.41
CA GLU A 51 -12.73 0.98 16.27
C GLU A 51 -12.12 -0.01 17.27
N LEU A 52 -10.80 -0.07 17.35
CA LEU A 52 -10.09 -0.99 18.24
C LEU A 52 -10.25 -0.64 19.72
N ARG A 53 -10.45 0.64 20.06
CA ARG A 53 -10.84 1.03 21.43
C ARG A 53 -12.22 0.52 21.82
N LYS A 54 -13.17 0.46 20.88
CA LYS A 54 -14.50 -0.11 21.15
C LYS A 54 -14.44 -1.62 21.24
N GLU A 55 -13.66 -2.25 20.37
CA GLU A 55 -13.49 -3.70 20.36
C GLU A 55 -12.77 -4.19 21.62
N PHE A 56 -11.64 -3.57 21.96
CA PHE A 56 -10.82 -3.88 23.13
C PHE A 56 -11.01 -2.84 24.23
N TYR A 57 -12.26 -2.66 24.67
CA TYR A 57 -12.66 -1.61 25.62
C TYR A 57 -12.02 -1.74 27.01
N ASP A 58 -11.56 -2.94 27.37
CA ASP A 58 -10.93 -3.26 28.64
C ASP A 58 -9.40 -3.17 28.61
N ALA A 59 -8.80 -2.98 27.43
CA ALA A 59 -7.38 -2.68 27.29
C ALA A 59 -7.09 -1.22 27.67
N ARG A 60 -5.95 -0.98 28.33
CA ARG A 60 -5.56 0.36 28.79
C ARG A 60 -4.86 1.19 27.71
N HIS A 61 -4.20 0.52 26.76
CA HIS A 61 -3.35 1.17 25.78
C HIS A 61 -3.62 0.61 24.38
N HIS A 62 -3.83 1.52 23.43
CA HIS A 62 -4.04 1.33 22.00
C HIS A 62 -3.04 2.23 21.25
N CYS A 63 -1.76 1.98 21.47
CA CYS A 63 -0.66 2.75 20.88
C CYS A 63 -0.73 2.62 19.36
N SER A 64 -0.36 3.66 18.62
CA SER A 64 -0.49 3.67 17.17
C SER A 64 0.69 4.32 16.47
N ALA A 65 0.91 3.91 15.23
CA ALA A 65 1.82 4.54 14.28
C ALA A 65 1.29 4.39 12.86
N PHE A 66 1.54 5.36 11.99
CA PHE A 66 1.23 5.23 10.57
C PHE A 66 2.20 6.00 9.68
N VAL A 67 2.37 5.50 8.47
CA VAL A 67 3.14 6.10 7.37
C VAL A 67 2.24 6.07 6.13
N ILE A 68 2.04 7.23 5.49
CA ILE A 68 1.07 7.41 4.41
C ILE A 68 1.69 8.19 3.26
N GLY A 69 1.31 7.80 2.04
CA GLY A 69 1.67 8.46 0.80
C GLY A 69 2.94 7.87 0.17
N PRO A 70 3.09 8.02 -1.15
CA PRO A 70 4.23 7.44 -1.88
C PRO A 70 5.56 7.99 -1.40
N ASP A 71 5.64 9.29 -1.09
CA ASP A 71 6.82 9.95 -0.54
C ASP A 71 7.00 9.73 0.96
N ARG A 72 6.04 9.06 1.60
CA ARG A 72 5.99 8.79 3.04
C ARG A 72 5.98 10.09 3.87
N GLY A 73 5.46 11.19 3.32
CA GLY A 73 5.49 12.51 3.96
C GLY A 73 4.57 12.64 5.18
N VAL A 74 3.57 11.77 5.30
CA VAL A 74 2.61 11.78 6.42
C VAL A 74 2.96 10.66 7.39
N GLN A 75 3.60 11.03 8.50
CA GLN A 75 4.05 10.11 9.54
C GLN A 75 3.58 10.59 10.91
N ARG A 76 2.95 9.71 11.70
CA ARG A 76 2.62 10.01 13.10
C ARG A 76 2.67 8.77 13.97
N SER A 77 2.83 9.01 15.26
CA SER A 77 2.71 7.98 16.30
C SER A 77 2.06 8.54 17.57
N ASN A 78 1.58 7.64 18.43
CA ASN A 78 0.97 7.96 19.71
C ASN A 78 1.21 6.83 20.72
N ASP A 79 1.76 7.17 21.89
CA ASP A 79 2.04 6.23 22.98
C ASP A 79 0.80 5.81 23.78
N ASP A 80 -0.33 6.51 23.63
CA ASP A 80 -1.59 6.22 24.32
C ASP A 80 -1.48 5.96 25.84
N GLY A 81 -0.79 6.86 26.55
CA GLY A 81 -0.63 6.76 28.00
C GLY A 81 0.44 5.77 28.47
N GLU A 82 1.12 5.06 27.56
CA GLU A 82 2.43 4.49 27.88
C GLU A 82 3.45 5.61 28.19
N PRO A 83 4.56 5.30 28.89
CA PRO A 83 5.63 6.25 29.07
C PRO A 83 6.10 6.84 27.73
N SER A 84 6.29 8.16 27.69
CA SER A 84 6.61 8.91 26.47
C SER A 84 7.77 8.29 25.69
N GLY A 85 7.55 8.06 24.40
CA GLY A 85 8.54 7.51 23.46
C GLY A 85 8.79 6.01 23.60
N THR A 86 8.03 5.28 24.42
CA THR A 86 8.26 3.84 24.64
C THR A 86 7.38 2.92 23.79
N ALA A 87 6.39 3.46 23.08
CA ALA A 87 5.48 2.67 22.25
C ALA A 87 5.36 3.22 20.82
N GLY A 88 4.79 4.41 20.66
CA GLY A 88 4.49 5.01 19.35
C GLY A 88 5.73 5.23 18.48
N ILE A 89 6.79 5.82 19.03
CA ILE A 89 8.05 6.04 18.28
C ILE A 89 8.66 4.70 17.82
N PRO A 90 8.85 3.70 18.71
CA PRO A 90 9.33 2.37 18.30
C PRO A 90 8.47 1.68 17.22
N MET A 91 7.15 1.83 17.29
CA MET A 91 6.24 1.32 16.25
C MET A 91 6.46 2.02 14.92
N LEU A 92 6.56 3.35 14.92
CA LEU A 92 6.81 4.13 13.70
C LEU A 92 8.16 3.78 13.09
N ASP A 93 9.20 3.65 13.90
CA ASP A 93 10.52 3.23 13.47
C ASP A 93 10.49 1.85 12.79
N ALA A 94 9.71 0.90 13.33
CA ALA A 94 9.53 -0.43 12.74
C ALA A 94 8.87 -0.35 11.35
N LEU A 95 7.86 0.51 11.17
CA LEU A 95 7.28 0.78 9.85
C LEU A 95 8.31 1.44 8.91
N LEU A 96 9.06 2.42 9.44
CA LEU A 96 9.95 3.24 8.63
C LEU A 96 11.17 2.49 8.11
N LYS A 97 11.69 1.56 8.91
CA LYS A 97 12.86 0.74 8.61
C LYS A 97 12.51 -0.58 7.93
N ARG A 98 11.22 -0.87 7.69
CA ARG A 98 10.81 -2.11 7.06
C ARG A 98 11.32 -2.19 5.62
N GLU A 99 12.31 -3.04 5.42
CA GLU A 99 12.77 -3.45 4.09
C GLU A 99 11.79 -4.48 3.53
N THR A 100 11.22 -4.19 2.36
CA THR A 100 10.27 -5.11 1.69
C THR A 100 10.78 -5.60 0.34
N ARG A 101 11.92 -5.07 -0.12
CA ARG A 101 12.56 -5.41 -1.39
C ARG A 101 14.01 -5.82 -1.18
N PRO A 102 14.55 -6.72 -2.03
CA PRO A 102 15.98 -7.02 -2.03
C PRO A 102 16.79 -5.75 -2.31
N ALA A 103 17.89 -5.57 -1.59
CA ALA A 103 18.80 -4.43 -1.77
C ALA A 103 19.26 -4.26 -3.24
N ALA A 104 19.38 -5.36 -4.00
CA ALA A 104 19.75 -5.35 -5.42
C ALA A 104 18.70 -4.72 -6.37
N LEU A 105 17.43 -4.65 -5.94
CA LEU A 105 16.31 -4.08 -6.72
C LEU A 105 15.82 -2.74 -6.18
N THR A 106 16.49 -2.22 -5.14
CA THR A 106 16.19 -0.93 -4.53
C THR A 106 17.32 0.02 -4.86
N ALA A 107 17.12 0.91 -5.84
CA ALA A 107 18.05 2.01 -6.06
C ALA A 107 18.17 2.82 -4.75
N GLY A 108 19.29 2.67 -4.05
CA GLY A 108 19.56 3.33 -2.77
C GLY A 108 19.17 2.57 -1.48
N GLY A 109 18.75 1.30 -1.54
CA GLY A 109 18.56 0.45 -0.35
C GLY A 109 17.50 0.91 0.66
N ALA A 110 16.62 1.84 0.30
CA ALA A 110 15.70 2.46 1.24
C ALA A 110 14.43 1.61 1.47
N ALA A 111 14.03 1.52 2.74
CA ALA A 111 12.72 1.04 3.16
C ALA A 111 11.59 1.84 2.47
N ASP A 112 10.56 1.13 2.02
CA ASP A 112 9.55 1.65 1.11
C ASP A 112 8.12 1.24 1.51
N LEU A 113 7.95 0.70 2.71
CA LEU A 113 6.62 0.47 3.26
C LEU A 113 5.91 1.81 3.50
N SER A 114 4.69 1.93 2.97
CA SER A 114 3.79 3.06 3.16
C SER A 114 2.32 2.61 3.13
N ASP A 115 1.41 3.58 3.23
CA ASP A 115 -0.03 3.43 3.32
C ASP A 115 -0.47 2.40 4.37
N VAL A 116 0.12 2.49 5.56
CA VAL A 116 -0.09 1.52 6.64
C VAL A 116 -0.31 2.23 7.97
N CYS A 117 -1.28 1.75 8.73
CA CYS A 117 -1.43 2.04 10.15
C CYS A 117 -1.26 0.75 10.95
N ALA A 118 -0.43 0.83 11.99
CA ALA A 118 -0.31 -0.17 13.04
C ALA A 118 -0.94 0.36 14.33
N VAL A 119 -1.76 -0.45 14.96
CA VAL A 119 -2.26 -0.24 16.33
C VAL A 119 -1.88 -1.44 17.16
N VAL A 120 -1.22 -1.22 18.30
CA VAL A 120 -0.86 -2.27 19.24
C VAL A 120 -1.70 -2.09 20.49
N VAL A 121 -2.58 -3.05 20.73
CA VAL A 121 -3.39 -3.15 21.95
C VAL A 121 -2.62 -3.94 22.98
N ARG A 122 -2.48 -3.39 24.19
CA ARG A 122 -1.72 -4.03 25.26
C ARG A 122 -2.58 -4.36 26.47
N TYR A 123 -2.51 -5.61 26.91
CA TYR A 123 -2.95 -6.05 28.24
C TYR A 123 -1.75 -6.27 29.14
N PHE A 124 -1.73 -5.62 30.30
CA PHE A 124 -0.66 -5.76 31.29
C PHE A 124 -0.67 -7.13 31.96
N GLY A 125 0.48 -7.81 31.96
CA GLY A 125 0.64 -9.16 32.48
C GLY A 125 1.01 -9.31 33.97
N GLY A 126 1.04 -8.21 34.73
CA GLY A 126 1.49 -8.21 36.13
C GLY A 126 3.01 -8.07 36.32
N ILE A 127 3.80 -8.09 35.22
CA ILE A 127 5.26 -7.94 35.27
C ILE A 127 5.66 -6.69 34.49
N LEU A 128 6.36 -5.77 35.16
CA LEU A 128 6.88 -4.57 34.54
C LEU A 128 7.99 -4.90 33.52
N LEU A 129 7.90 -4.30 32.34
CA LEU A 129 8.90 -4.44 31.27
C LEU A 129 10.05 -3.45 31.41
N GLY A 130 9.82 -2.30 32.06
CA GLY A 130 10.71 -1.14 32.03
C GLY A 130 10.72 -0.45 30.66
N ALA A 131 11.25 0.77 30.58
CA ALA A 131 11.22 1.57 29.35
C ALA A 131 11.85 0.85 28.14
N GLY A 132 13.07 0.32 28.30
CA GLY A 132 13.74 -0.43 27.23
C GLY A 132 13.09 -1.79 26.91
N GLY A 133 12.28 -2.34 27.81
CA GLY A 133 11.46 -3.53 27.53
C GLY A 133 10.21 -3.20 26.72
N LEU A 134 9.57 -2.05 26.99
CA LEU A 134 8.43 -1.55 26.21
C LEU A 134 8.85 -1.21 24.78
N VAL A 135 9.95 -0.47 24.62
CA VAL A 135 10.50 -0.11 23.30
C VAL A 135 10.68 -1.36 22.42
N ARG A 136 11.32 -2.40 22.98
CA ARG A 136 11.51 -3.66 22.26
C ARG A 136 10.20 -4.38 21.98
N ALA A 137 9.31 -4.49 22.97
CA ALA A 137 8.04 -5.18 22.81
C ALA A 137 7.15 -4.55 21.70
N TYR A 138 7.04 -3.22 21.67
CA TYR A 138 6.24 -2.52 20.66
C TYR A 138 6.86 -2.59 19.26
N SER A 139 8.18 -2.44 19.15
CA SER A 139 8.89 -2.61 17.88
C SER A 139 8.74 -4.05 17.35
N GLU A 140 8.99 -5.05 18.19
CA GLU A 140 8.87 -6.48 17.84
C GLU A 140 7.44 -6.85 17.45
N SER A 141 6.44 -6.31 18.14
CA SER A 141 5.02 -6.55 17.83
C SER A 141 4.66 -6.11 16.42
N VAL A 142 5.12 -4.93 15.99
CA VAL A 142 4.89 -4.42 14.63
C VAL A 142 5.72 -5.19 13.59
N SER A 143 7.00 -5.45 13.86
CA SER A 143 7.87 -6.19 12.95
C SER A 143 7.35 -7.61 12.68
N ALA A 144 7.00 -8.36 13.73
CA ALA A 144 6.47 -9.71 13.61
C ALA A 144 5.11 -9.74 12.87
N ALA A 145 4.26 -8.73 13.10
CA ALA A 145 3.01 -8.60 12.34
C ALA A 145 3.28 -8.38 10.85
N LEU A 146 4.24 -7.51 10.51
CA LEU A 146 4.60 -7.25 9.12
C LEU A 146 5.28 -8.45 8.46
N ASP A 147 6.02 -9.28 9.19
CA ASP A 147 6.65 -10.51 8.66
C ASP A 147 5.61 -11.51 8.13
N ALA A 148 4.44 -11.56 8.76
CA ALA A 148 3.35 -12.46 8.39
C ALA A 148 2.27 -11.80 7.49
N ALA A 149 2.27 -10.47 7.38
CA ALA A 149 1.23 -9.75 6.66
C ALA A 149 1.36 -9.89 5.13
N PRO A 150 0.22 -9.96 4.40
CA PRO A 150 0.24 -9.93 2.94
C PRO A 150 0.62 -8.52 2.46
N LEU A 151 1.77 -8.43 1.77
CA LEU A 151 2.26 -7.19 1.19
C LEU A 151 2.13 -7.21 -0.34
N VAL A 152 1.90 -6.04 -0.93
CA VAL A 152 1.80 -5.82 -2.37
C VAL A 152 2.69 -4.66 -2.77
N ARG A 153 3.16 -4.67 -4.01
CA ARG A 153 3.80 -3.51 -4.59
C ARG A 153 2.73 -2.61 -5.18
N ARG A 154 2.83 -1.30 -4.94
CA ARG A 154 2.03 -0.29 -5.63
C ARG A 154 2.90 0.40 -6.65
N ASP A 155 2.50 0.29 -7.92
CA ASP A 155 3.20 0.93 -9.03
C ASP A 155 2.34 2.06 -9.59
N ARG A 156 2.94 3.23 -9.82
CA ARG A 156 2.30 4.34 -10.51
C ARG A 156 2.43 4.09 -12.01
N LEU A 157 1.30 3.82 -12.65
CA LEU A 157 1.21 3.54 -14.08
C LEU A 157 0.55 4.71 -14.80
N GLN A 158 0.93 4.91 -16.05
CA GLN A 158 0.22 5.79 -16.97
C GLN A 158 -1.09 5.12 -17.39
N ARG A 159 -2.19 5.83 -17.23
CA ARG A 159 -3.51 5.36 -17.65
C ARG A 159 -3.75 5.81 -19.09
N PHE A 160 -4.24 4.90 -19.92
CA PHE A 160 -4.71 5.18 -21.26
C PHE A 160 -6.14 4.68 -21.44
N VAL A 161 -6.85 5.25 -22.39
CA VAL A 161 -8.16 4.80 -22.83
C VAL A 161 -8.15 4.56 -24.33
N VAL A 162 -8.97 3.60 -24.75
CA VAL A 162 -9.24 3.31 -26.16
C VAL A 162 -10.73 3.41 -26.38
N ALA A 163 -11.14 4.36 -27.22
CA ALA A 163 -12.52 4.46 -27.67
C ALA A 163 -12.79 3.38 -28.72
N VAL A 164 -13.76 2.51 -28.44
CA VAL A 164 -14.22 1.47 -29.36
C VAL A 164 -15.75 1.37 -29.36
N PRO A 165 -16.37 0.96 -30.49
CA PRO A 165 -17.80 0.66 -30.49
C PRO A 165 -18.15 -0.35 -29.41
N HIS A 166 -19.31 -0.19 -28.75
CA HIS A 166 -19.73 -1.07 -27.64
C HIS A 166 -19.68 -2.57 -28.00
N ALA A 167 -20.00 -2.92 -29.24
CA ALA A 167 -19.96 -4.29 -29.74
C ALA A 167 -18.55 -4.90 -29.78
N GLU A 168 -17.50 -4.09 -29.90
CA GLU A 168 -16.10 -4.55 -29.99
C GLU A 168 -15.38 -4.52 -28.64
N ALA A 169 -15.91 -3.79 -27.65
CA ALA A 169 -15.27 -3.54 -26.37
C ALA A 169 -14.88 -4.82 -25.62
N GLY A 170 -15.82 -5.77 -25.49
CA GLY A 170 -15.56 -7.04 -24.78
C GLY A 170 -14.49 -7.90 -25.46
N ARG A 171 -14.42 -7.89 -26.80
CA ARG A 171 -13.37 -8.61 -27.54
C ARG A 171 -12.00 -7.97 -27.28
N LEU A 172 -11.90 -6.65 -27.44
CA LEU A 172 -10.65 -5.93 -27.25
C LEU A 172 -10.13 -6.06 -25.82
N GLU A 173 -10.98 -5.90 -24.82
CA GLU A 173 -10.59 -6.04 -23.41
C GLU A 173 -10.03 -7.43 -23.12
N ASN A 174 -10.70 -8.48 -23.61
CA ASN A 174 -10.24 -9.86 -23.44
C ASN A 174 -8.88 -10.10 -24.12
N GLU A 175 -8.68 -9.59 -25.33
CA GLU A 175 -7.41 -9.73 -26.05
C GLU A 175 -6.26 -8.97 -25.36
N LEU A 176 -6.51 -7.76 -24.87
CA LEU A 176 -5.51 -6.98 -24.11
C LEU A 176 -5.19 -7.66 -22.78
N ARG A 177 -6.22 -8.08 -22.02
CA ARG A 177 -6.05 -8.78 -20.75
C ARG A 177 -5.27 -10.09 -20.92
N SER A 178 -5.60 -10.89 -21.95
CA SER A 178 -4.88 -12.13 -22.26
C SER A 178 -3.45 -11.91 -22.74
N SER A 179 -3.15 -10.72 -23.27
CA SER A 179 -1.78 -10.28 -23.62
C SER A 179 -1.00 -9.74 -22.41
N GLY A 180 -1.57 -9.76 -21.19
CA GLY A 180 -0.90 -9.36 -19.96
C GLY A 180 -1.02 -7.89 -19.58
N TYR A 181 -1.85 -7.11 -20.29
CA TYR A 181 -2.10 -5.72 -19.93
C TYR A 181 -2.97 -5.60 -18.67
N VAL A 182 -2.69 -4.58 -17.86
CA VAL A 182 -3.48 -4.22 -16.69
C VAL A 182 -4.66 -3.37 -17.13
N MET A 183 -5.89 -3.81 -16.84
CA MET A 183 -7.11 -3.07 -17.16
C MET A 183 -7.54 -2.21 -15.97
N THR A 184 -7.86 -0.93 -16.21
CA THR A 184 -8.22 0.07 -15.17
C THR A 184 -9.73 0.34 -15.09
N GLY A 185 -10.54 -0.54 -15.67
CA GLY A 185 -11.98 -0.36 -15.83
C GLY A 185 -12.36 0.46 -17.07
N ASN A 186 -13.64 0.37 -17.45
CA ASN A 186 -14.18 0.98 -18.65
C ASN A 186 -15.15 2.12 -18.30
N ASP A 187 -15.23 3.11 -19.17
CA ASP A 187 -16.29 4.13 -19.16
C ASP A 187 -17.13 4.02 -20.44
N TYR A 188 -18.31 4.63 -20.45
CA TYR A 188 -19.27 4.52 -21.54
C TYR A 188 -19.78 5.91 -21.92
N ASP A 189 -19.66 6.25 -23.21
CA ASP A 189 -20.35 7.38 -23.78
C ASP A 189 -21.50 6.91 -24.68
N ALA A 190 -22.16 7.84 -25.37
CA ALA A 190 -23.35 7.54 -26.18
C ALA A 190 -23.06 6.65 -27.40
N VAL A 191 -21.80 6.50 -27.81
CA VAL A 191 -21.41 5.84 -29.06
C VAL A 191 -20.32 4.78 -28.82
N ASN A 192 -19.46 4.98 -27.83
CA ASN A 192 -18.28 4.17 -27.60
C ASN A 192 -18.14 3.73 -26.14
N THR A 193 -17.46 2.59 -25.97
CA THR A 193 -16.85 2.20 -24.70
C THR A 193 -15.41 2.70 -24.68
N GLN A 194 -15.04 3.35 -23.59
CA GLN A 194 -13.68 3.77 -23.29
C GLN A 194 -13.00 2.64 -22.52
N VAL A 195 -12.29 1.76 -23.22
CA VAL A 195 -11.58 0.63 -22.61
C VAL A 195 -10.30 1.15 -21.96
N GLY A 196 -10.20 1.05 -20.63
CA GLY A 196 -9.10 1.63 -19.86
C GLY A 196 -7.96 0.63 -19.58
N LEU A 197 -6.72 1.06 -19.79
CA LEU A 197 -5.52 0.27 -19.55
C LEU A 197 -4.46 1.08 -18.78
N ALA A 198 -3.65 0.39 -17.99
CA ALA A 198 -2.52 0.97 -17.28
C ALA A 198 -1.20 0.39 -17.82
N LEU A 199 -0.28 1.28 -18.17
CA LEU A 199 1.03 0.95 -18.74
C LEU A 199 2.15 1.54 -17.87
N PRO A 200 3.31 0.86 -17.79
CA PRO A 200 4.52 1.49 -17.29
C PRO A 200 4.81 2.81 -18.00
N ASP A 201 5.26 3.81 -17.26
CA ASP A 201 5.62 5.12 -17.80
C ASP A 201 6.98 5.08 -18.49
N ASN A 202 7.05 4.36 -19.62
CA ASN A 202 8.20 4.37 -20.51
C ASN A 202 7.75 4.21 -21.97
N GLU A 203 8.50 4.85 -22.87
CA GLU A 203 8.21 4.92 -24.30
C GLU A 203 8.10 3.53 -24.94
N HIS A 204 8.93 2.58 -24.51
CA HIS A 204 8.92 1.23 -25.06
C HIS A 204 7.61 0.49 -24.77
N ALA A 205 7.13 0.52 -23.52
CA ALA A 205 5.87 -0.11 -23.13
C ALA A 205 4.66 0.53 -23.82
N ILE A 206 4.66 1.86 -23.94
CA ILE A 206 3.59 2.61 -24.60
C ILE A 206 3.57 2.31 -26.11
N THR A 207 4.74 2.27 -26.75
CA THR A 207 4.87 1.95 -28.18
C THR A 207 4.40 0.53 -28.47
N ALA A 208 4.87 -0.45 -27.69
CA ALA A 208 4.46 -1.84 -27.84
C ALA A 208 2.95 -2.03 -27.65
N ALA A 209 2.34 -1.32 -26.69
CA ALA A 209 0.89 -1.33 -26.51
C ALA A 209 0.15 -0.71 -27.70
N GLY A 210 0.67 0.38 -28.28
CA GLY A 210 0.11 1.01 -29.48
C GLY A 210 0.15 0.08 -30.70
N GLU A 211 1.29 -0.59 -30.92
CA GLU A 211 1.45 -1.59 -32.00
C GLU A 211 0.49 -2.77 -31.82
N ARG A 212 0.37 -3.27 -30.59
CA ARG A 212 -0.57 -4.34 -30.27
C ARG A 212 -2.01 -3.91 -30.52
N LEU A 213 -2.41 -2.74 -30.05
CA LEU A 213 -3.75 -2.20 -30.28
C LEU A 213 -4.05 -2.04 -31.77
N ALA A 214 -3.10 -1.52 -32.55
CA ALA A 214 -3.24 -1.37 -34.00
C ALA A 214 -3.45 -2.75 -34.67
N SER A 215 -2.71 -3.78 -34.25
CA SER A 215 -2.90 -5.15 -34.75
C SER A 215 -4.30 -5.70 -34.45
N LEU A 216 -4.86 -5.46 -33.26
CA LEU A 216 -6.18 -5.98 -32.86
C LEU A 216 -7.36 -5.24 -33.50
N THR A 217 -7.15 -3.98 -33.89
CA THR A 217 -8.19 -3.07 -34.40
C THR A 217 -8.02 -2.72 -35.86
N ALA A 218 -7.06 -3.36 -36.55
CA ALA A 218 -6.64 -3.01 -37.91
C ALA A 218 -6.34 -1.50 -38.06
N GLY A 219 -5.69 -0.91 -37.05
CA GLY A 219 -5.29 0.50 -37.01
C GLY A 219 -6.43 1.51 -36.79
N ARG A 220 -7.66 1.06 -36.50
CA ARG A 220 -8.81 1.97 -36.32
C ARG A 220 -8.81 2.71 -34.98
N CYS A 221 -8.07 2.21 -34.00
CA CYS A 221 -8.08 2.74 -32.64
C CYS A 221 -6.68 3.18 -32.21
N THR A 222 -6.64 4.16 -31.31
CA THR A 222 -5.40 4.71 -30.75
C THR A 222 -5.49 4.78 -29.22
N LEU A 223 -4.32 4.82 -28.59
CA LEU A 223 -4.20 5.05 -27.15
C LEU A 223 -4.30 6.54 -26.86
N ALA A 224 -5.27 6.94 -26.04
CA ALA A 224 -5.38 8.30 -25.52
C ALA A 224 -4.96 8.33 -24.05
N ALA A 225 -4.03 9.23 -23.69
CA ALA A 225 -3.57 9.37 -22.30
C ALA A 225 -4.69 9.90 -21.40
N ALA A 226 -4.82 9.30 -20.21
CA ALA A 226 -5.91 9.54 -19.26
C ALA A 226 -5.41 9.73 -17.82
N GLY A 227 -4.15 10.15 -17.65
CA GLY A 227 -3.54 10.45 -16.36
C GLY A 227 -2.70 9.31 -15.80
N THR A 228 -2.67 9.17 -14.47
CA THR A 228 -1.91 8.11 -13.79
C THR A 228 -2.74 7.44 -12.72
N GLU A 229 -2.45 6.17 -12.45
CA GLU A 229 -3.13 5.38 -11.42
C GLU A 229 -2.14 4.51 -10.65
N TRP A 230 -2.42 4.28 -9.37
CA TRP A 230 -1.64 3.38 -8.52
C TRP A 230 -2.25 1.99 -8.52
N VAL A 231 -1.54 1.02 -9.10
CA VAL A 231 -2.00 -0.35 -9.23
C VAL A 231 -1.24 -1.28 -8.28
N ASP A 232 -1.98 -2.14 -7.60
CA ASP A 232 -1.41 -3.22 -6.80
C ASP A 232 -0.90 -4.36 -7.71
N THR A 233 0.38 -4.70 -7.57
CA THR A 233 1.00 -5.86 -8.20
C THR A 233 1.59 -6.79 -7.15
N ARG A 234 1.66 -8.09 -7.46
CA ARG A 234 2.25 -9.06 -6.54
C ARG A 234 3.73 -8.75 -6.33
N LEU A 235 4.18 -8.80 -5.07
CA LEU A 235 5.60 -8.90 -4.78
C LEU A 235 6.09 -10.21 -5.39
N ARG A 236 7.00 -10.14 -6.36
CA ARG A 236 7.62 -11.35 -6.91
C ARG A 236 8.43 -11.99 -5.79
N ALA A 237 8.15 -13.25 -5.47
CA ALA A 237 9.00 -14.02 -4.59
C ALA A 237 10.40 -14.06 -5.21
N VAL A 238 11.41 -13.74 -4.41
CA VAL A 238 12.81 -13.93 -4.80
C VAL A 238 13.06 -15.43 -4.72
N SER A 239 13.16 -16.08 -5.87
CA SER A 239 13.73 -17.42 -6.00
C SER A 239 15.25 -17.36 -5.87
#